data_AF-A0A447MU35-F1
#
_entry.id   AF-A0A447MU35-F1
#
_cell.length_a   1.000
_cell.length_b   1.000
_cell.length_c   1.000
_cell.angle_alpha   90.00
_cell.angle_beta   90.00
_cell.angle_gamma   90.00
#
_symmetry.space_group_name_H-M   'P 1'
#
loop_
_entity.id
_entity.type
_entity.pdbx_description
1 polymer ?
#
loop_
_entity_poly.entity_id
_entity_poly.type
_entity_poly.pdbx_seq_one_letter_code
_entity_poly.pdbx_strand_id
1 'polypeptide(L)'
;MKSWSRGDILYIPPGFPHEGYALENAMNYSVGFRAPNSRELISGFADYVLQRELGNTYYSDPDMPSRKHPADILPQEMDKLRNMMLDLINQPAHFQQWLGEFLSQSRHELDIAPPEPPYQPDEIYDALKQGEVLVRLGGLRVLRIGDEVYANGEKIDSPHRPALEALASHIALTAENFGDALEDPSFLAMLAALVNSGYWFFEG
;
A
#
# COMPACT_ATOMS: atom_id res chain seq x y z
N MET A 1 0.30 32.01 27.28
CA MET A 1 -0.05 30.61 26.95
C MET A 1 -1.28 30.65 26.07
N LYS A 2 -1.32 29.89 24.97
CA LYS A 2 -2.47 29.90 24.04
C LYS A 2 -3.47 28.84 24.49
N SER A 3 -4.73 29.21 24.68
CA SER A 3 -5.82 28.27 24.92
C SER A 3 -6.54 27.95 23.61
N TRP A 4 -7.14 26.77 23.55
CA TRP A 4 -7.84 26.27 22.38
C TRP A 4 -9.29 25.95 22.75
N SER A 5 -10.20 26.22 21.82
CA SER A 5 -11.63 25.98 21.94
C SER A 5 -12.07 24.86 21.01
N ARG A 6 -13.32 24.40 21.19
CA ARG A 6 -13.91 23.37 20.32
C ARG A 6 -13.83 23.80 18.85
N GLY A 7 -13.21 22.94 18.03
CA GLY A 7 -13.04 23.17 16.60
C GLY A 7 -11.69 23.78 16.22
N ASP A 8 -10.89 24.23 17.18
CA ASP A 8 -9.53 24.69 16.90
C ASP A 8 -8.62 23.52 16.48
N ILE A 9 -7.70 23.81 15.56
CA ILE A 9 -6.72 22.84 15.04
C ILE A 9 -5.31 23.39 15.26
N LEU A 10 -4.46 22.57 15.87
CA LEU A 10 -3.02 22.82 15.99
C LEU A 10 -2.26 21.87 15.05
N TYR A 11 -1.60 22.42 14.03
CA TYR A 11 -0.65 21.68 13.19
C TYR A 11 0.75 21.78 13.76
N ILE A 12 1.42 20.64 13.93
CA ILE A 12 2.79 20.55 14.46
C ILE A 12 3.65 19.80 13.45
N PRO A 13 4.64 20.45 12.81
CA PRO A 13 5.58 19.76 11.95
C PRO A 13 6.48 18.78 12.73
N PRO A 14 7.07 17.78 12.07
CA PRO A 14 8.07 16.90 12.69
C PRO A 14 9.23 17.69 13.32
N GLY A 15 9.67 17.28 14.51
CA GLY A 15 10.83 17.87 15.21
C GLY A 15 10.52 19.05 16.13
N PHE A 16 9.25 19.46 16.26
CA PHE A 16 8.86 20.57 17.15
C PHE A 16 8.38 20.06 18.52
N PRO A 17 9.06 20.41 19.63
CA PRO A 17 8.62 20.03 20.96
C PRO A 17 7.29 20.72 21.27
N HIS A 18 6.37 19.98 21.89
CA HIS A 18 5.06 20.49 22.26
C HIS A 18 4.61 19.86 23.58
N GLU A 19 3.85 20.64 24.34
CA GLU A 19 3.24 20.23 25.60
C GLU A 19 1.83 20.83 25.64
N GLY A 20 0.85 20.02 26.03
CA GLY A 20 -0.54 20.44 26.16
C GLY A 20 -1.15 19.82 27.40
N TYR A 21 -1.86 20.63 28.17
CA TYR A 21 -2.59 20.19 29.35
C TYR A 21 -4.01 20.77 29.32
N ALA A 22 -4.93 20.03 29.92
CA ALA A 22 -6.34 20.39 29.91
C ALA A 22 -6.62 21.47 30.97
N LEU A 23 -7.39 22.51 30.60
CA LEU A 23 -7.89 23.52 31.55
C LEU A 23 -9.24 23.10 32.15
N GLU A 24 -10.02 22.33 31.39
CA GLU A 24 -11.30 21.71 31.74
C GLU A 24 -11.31 20.28 31.17
N ASN A 25 -12.35 19.49 31.44
CA ASN A 25 -12.49 18.17 30.81
C ASN A 25 -12.50 18.30 29.27
N ALA A 26 -11.48 17.76 28.62
CA ALA A 26 -11.26 17.95 27.19
C ALA A 26 -10.97 16.63 26.48
N MET A 27 -11.32 16.55 25.20
CA MET A 27 -10.92 15.49 24.28
C MET A 27 -10.09 16.08 23.15
N ASN A 28 -9.04 15.36 22.74
CA ASN A 28 -8.18 15.72 21.62
C ASN A 28 -8.19 14.59 20.58
N TYR A 29 -8.23 14.96 19.31
CA TYR A 29 -8.14 14.02 18.18
C TYR A 29 -6.86 14.33 17.40
N SER A 30 -5.87 13.46 17.50
CA SER A 30 -4.59 13.60 16.82
C SER A 30 -4.61 12.87 15.49
N VAL A 31 -4.70 13.61 14.38
CA VAL A 31 -4.58 13.04 13.03
C VAL A 31 -3.10 12.96 12.66
N GLY A 32 -2.51 11.76 12.83
CA GLY A 32 -1.10 11.50 12.55
C GLY A 32 -0.81 11.30 11.06
N PHE A 33 0.38 11.73 10.63
CA PHE A 33 0.94 11.45 9.31
C PHE A 33 2.10 10.46 9.43
N ARG A 34 2.41 9.74 8.34
CA ARG A 34 3.54 8.80 8.28
C ARG A 34 4.42 9.07 7.07
N ALA A 35 5.72 8.90 7.25
CA ALA A 35 6.72 8.91 6.18
C ALA A 35 7.77 7.81 6.48
N PRO A 36 8.13 6.97 5.50
CA PRO A 36 9.17 5.98 5.70
C PRO A 36 10.55 6.64 5.71
N ASN A 37 11.49 6.08 6.48
CA ASN A 37 12.91 6.41 6.40
C ASN A 37 13.66 5.46 5.45
N SER A 38 14.88 5.81 5.05
CA SER A 38 15.67 5.01 4.11
C SER A 38 15.97 3.58 4.57
N ARG A 39 16.03 3.33 5.89
CA ARG A 39 16.24 1.99 6.45
C ARG A 39 14.99 1.12 6.29
N GLU A 40 13.80 1.67 6.51
CA GLU A 40 12.55 0.95 6.23
C GLU A 40 12.42 0.63 4.74
N LEU A 41 12.79 1.57 3.86
CA LEU A 41 12.74 1.37 2.41
C LEU A 41 13.69 0.26 1.94
N ILE A 42 14.97 0.31 2.32
CA ILE A 42 15.94 -0.70 1.87
C ILE A 42 15.62 -2.09 2.42
N SER A 43 15.16 -2.19 3.67
CA SER A 43 14.77 -3.47 4.29
C SER A 43 13.56 -4.06 3.57
N GLY A 44 12.49 -3.28 3.41
CA GLY A 44 11.28 -3.77 2.76
C GLY A 44 11.52 -4.18 1.31
N PHE A 45 12.35 -3.45 0.56
CA PHE A 45 12.66 -3.81 -0.82
C PHE A 45 13.51 -5.09 -0.89
N ALA A 46 14.45 -5.27 0.04
CA ALA A 46 15.25 -6.49 0.13
C ALA A 46 14.36 -7.72 0.42
N ASP A 47 13.40 -7.61 1.34
CA ASP A 47 12.44 -8.69 1.63
C ASP A 47 11.62 -9.06 0.39
N TYR A 48 11.14 -8.06 -0.36
CA TYR A 48 10.43 -8.26 -1.62
C TYR A 48 11.28 -8.96 -2.68
N VAL A 49 12.54 -8.55 -2.83
CA VAL A 49 13.50 -9.18 -3.76
C VAL A 49 13.73 -10.64 -3.40
N LEU A 50 13.91 -10.94 -2.11
CA LEU A 50 14.11 -12.31 -1.63
C LEU A 50 12.87 -13.19 -1.83
N GLN A 51 11.69 -12.71 -1.45
CA GLN A 51 10.45 -13.46 -1.57
C GLN A 51 10.10 -13.83 -3.02
N ARG A 52 10.52 -13.00 -3.99
CA ARG A 52 10.25 -13.19 -5.41
C ARG A 52 11.44 -13.72 -6.22
N GLU A 53 12.51 -14.10 -5.54
CA GLU A 53 13.74 -14.62 -6.16
C GLU A 53 14.27 -13.70 -7.27
N LEU A 54 14.26 -12.39 -7.04
CA LEU A 54 14.77 -11.39 -7.98
C LEU A 54 16.27 -11.15 -7.78
N GLY A 55 16.92 -10.51 -8.77
CA GLY A 55 18.33 -10.12 -8.63
C GLY A 55 19.34 -11.25 -8.84
N ASN A 56 18.98 -12.34 -9.52
CA ASN A 56 19.83 -13.52 -9.75
C ASN A 56 21.00 -13.31 -10.73
N THR A 57 21.32 -12.06 -11.09
CA THR A 57 22.47 -11.78 -11.97
C THR A 57 23.75 -11.84 -11.16
N TYR A 58 24.65 -12.76 -11.51
CA TYR A 58 25.95 -12.86 -10.87
C TYR A 58 26.90 -11.75 -11.35
N TYR A 59 27.80 -11.33 -10.47
CA TYR A 59 28.95 -10.52 -10.85
C TYR A 59 29.80 -11.29 -11.88
N SER A 60 30.26 -10.60 -12.91
CA SER A 60 31.10 -11.15 -13.98
C SER A 60 32.18 -10.15 -14.36
N ASP A 61 33.41 -10.59 -14.56
CA ASP A 61 34.59 -9.76 -14.81
C ASP A 61 35.52 -10.34 -15.88
N PRO A 62 35.06 -10.50 -17.14
CA PRO A 62 35.91 -10.99 -18.23
C PRO A 62 37.14 -10.09 -18.47
N ASP A 63 37.02 -8.79 -18.18
CA ASP A 63 38.08 -7.78 -18.28
C ASP A 63 38.75 -7.50 -16.93
N MET A 64 39.13 -8.57 -16.21
CA MET A 64 39.66 -8.47 -14.85
C MET A 64 40.89 -7.55 -14.79
N PRO A 65 40.87 -6.49 -13.96
CA PRO A 65 41.97 -5.53 -13.89
C PRO A 65 43.19 -6.11 -13.16
N SER A 66 44.38 -5.77 -13.67
CA SER A 66 45.64 -6.04 -12.98
C SER A 66 45.72 -5.27 -11.65
N ARG A 67 46.28 -5.92 -10.62
CA ARG A 67 46.44 -5.33 -9.27
C ARG A 67 47.85 -5.53 -8.73
N LYS A 68 48.31 -4.59 -7.92
CA LYS A 68 49.65 -4.62 -7.31
C LYS A 68 49.70 -5.58 -6.11
N HIS A 69 48.67 -5.57 -5.27
CA HIS A 69 48.52 -6.50 -4.16
C HIS A 69 47.34 -7.43 -4.42
N PRO A 70 47.52 -8.77 -4.35
CA PRO A 70 46.43 -9.72 -4.60
C PRO A 70 45.21 -9.57 -3.68
N ALA A 71 45.38 -8.95 -2.51
CA ALA A 71 44.32 -8.72 -1.54
C ALA A 71 43.48 -7.45 -1.82
N ASP A 72 43.84 -6.66 -2.84
CA ASP A 72 43.13 -5.43 -3.16
C ASP A 72 41.78 -5.73 -3.84
N ILE A 73 40.74 -5.01 -3.40
CA ILE A 73 39.50 -4.78 -4.15
C ILE A 73 39.60 -3.38 -4.74
N LEU A 74 39.63 -3.28 -6.06
CA LEU A 74 39.82 -2.03 -6.77
C LEU A 74 38.52 -1.19 -6.78
N PRO A 75 38.63 0.15 -6.87
CA PRO A 75 37.47 1.02 -6.94
C PRO A 75 36.43 0.61 -8.01
N GLN A 76 36.88 0.23 -9.22
CA GLN A 76 35.95 -0.20 -10.27
C GLN A 76 35.17 -1.49 -9.95
N GLU A 77 35.72 -2.39 -9.12
CA GLU A 77 35.03 -3.61 -8.68
C GLU A 77 33.92 -3.26 -7.68
N MET A 78 34.22 -2.34 -6.74
CA MET A 78 33.23 -1.81 -5.80
C MET A 78 32.10 -1.04 -6.52
N ASP A 79 32.45 -0.23 -7.52
CA ASP A 79 31.46 0.51 -8.31
C ASP A 79 30.56 -0.43 -9.12
N LYS A 80 31.13 -1.50 -9.70
CA LYS A 80 30.35 -2.51 -10.43
C LYS A 80 29.36 -3.24 -9.51
N LEU A 81 29.78 -3.64 -8.31
CA LEU A 81 28.89 -4.26 -7.31
C LEU A 81 27.79 -3.29 -6.86
N ARG A 82 28.13 -2.02 -6.62
CA ARG A 82 27.15 -0.99 -6.27
C ARG A 82 26.14 -0.77 -7.39
N ASN A 83 26.60 -0.72 -8.64
CA ASN A 83 25.74 -0.55 -9.80
C ASN A 83 24.78 -1.73 -9.96
N MET A 84 25.20 -2.98 -9.68
CA MET A 84 24.26 -4.11 -9.66
C MET A 84 23.10 -3.89 -8.68
N MET A 85 23.36 -3.32 -7.50
CA MET A 85 22.30 -2.98 -6.53
C MET A 85 21.41 -1.85 -7.04
N LEU A 86 22.01 -0.79 -7.60
CA LEU A 86 21.28 0.36 -8.12
C LEU A 86 20.42 -0.02 -9.34
N ASP A 87 20.95 -0.83 -10.25
CA ASP A 87 20.25 -1.32 -11.43
C ASP A 87 19.01 -2.12 -11.03
N LEU A 88 19.12 -2.99 -10.01
CA LEU A 88 17.98 -3.72 -9.47
C LEU A 88 16.91 -2.78 -8.87
N ILE A 89 17.33 -1.79 -8.06
CA ILE A 89 16.41 -0.78 -7.51
C ILE A 89 15.74 0.03 -8.62
N ASN A 90 16.46 0.31 -9.71
CA ASN A 90 15.99 1.11 -10.83
C ASN A 90 15.13 0.33 -11.83
N GLN A 91 14.83 -0.95 -11.59
CA GLN A 91 13.87 -1.70 -12.41
C GLN A 91 12.44 -1.21 -12.12
N PRO A 92 11.79 -0.42 -13.01
CA PRO A 92 10.63 0.38 -12.62
C PRO A 92 9.44 -0.46 -12.18
N ALA A 93 9.18 -1.57 -12.86
CA ALA A 93 8.06 -2.46 -12.55
C ALA A 93 8.17 -3.08 -11.14
N HIS A 94 9.37 -3.55 -10.77
CA HIS A 94 9.60 -4.14 -9.44
C HIS A 94 9.52 -3.09 -8.34
N PHE A 95 10.15 -1.94 -8.53
CA PHE A 95 10.13 -0.88 -7.52
C PHE A 95 8.72 -0.33 -7.31
N GLN A 96 7.97 -0.09 -8.39
CA GLN A 96 6.58 0.37 -8.31
C GLN A 96 5.70 -0.65 -7.59
N GLN A 97 5.81 -1.93 -7.95
CA GLN A 97 5.01 -2.98 -7.34
C GLN A 97 5.30 -3.13 -5.85
N TRP A 98 6.57 -3.24 -5.48
CA TRP A 98 6.97 -3.28 -4.08
C TRP A 98 6.46 -2.07 -3.30
N LEU A 99 6.60 -0.87 -3.85
CA LEU A 99 6.20 0.36 -3.17
C LEU A 99 4.69 0.40 -2.89
N GLY A 100 3.88 -0.10 -3.83
CA GLY A 100 2.43 -0.24 -3.66
C GLY A 100 2.06 -1.22 -2.55
N GLU A 101 2.67 -2.40 -2.55
CA GLU A 101 2.49 -3.43 -1.51
C GLU A 101 2.94 -2.89 -0.14
N PHE A 102 4.10 -2.22 -0.06
CA PHE A 102 4.63 -1.67 1.18
C PHE A 102 3.81 -0.49 1.75
N LEU A 103 3.42 0.48 0.92
CA LEU A 103 2.74 1.68 1.42
C LEU A 103 1.25 1.47 1.72
N SER A 104 0.62 0.46 1.12
CA SER A 104 -0.79 0.14 1.35
C SER A 104 -1.03 -0.67 2.62
N GLN A 105 0.00 -1.20 3.28
CA GLN A 105 -0.17 -1.85 4.59
C GLN A 105 -0.47 -0.83 5.70
N SER A 106 -1.41 -1.18 6.59
CA SER A 106 -1.64 -0.43 7.84
C SER A 106 -0.47 -0.62 8.83
N ARG A 107 -0.25 0.36 9.71
CA ARG A 107 0.72 0.26 10.83
C ARG A 107 0.07 -0.20 12.13
N HIS A 108 -1.25 -0.17 12.18
CA HIS A 108 -2.05 -0.61 13.31
C HIS A 108 -2.91 -1.79 12.87
N GLU A 109 -3.20 -2.67 13.81
CA GLU A 109 -4.12 -3.78 13.59
C GLU A 109 -5.47 -3.27 13.08
N LEU A 110 -5.99 -3.94 12.06
CA LEU A 110 -7.28 -3.65 11.46
C LEU A 110 -8.32 -4.60 12.08
N ASP A 111 -9.55 -4.12 12.19
CA ASP A 111 -10.68 -4.92 12.67
C ASP A 111 -11.21 -5.83 11.55
N ILE A 112 -10.37 -6.77 11.12
CA ILE A 112 -10.68 -7.69 10.01
C ILE A 112 -11.61 -8.78 10.53
N ALA A 113 -12.85 -8.77 10.03
CA ALA A 113 -13.86 -9.78 10.30
C ALA A 113 -14.35 -10.38 8.97
N PRO A 114 -13.75 -11.48 8.48
CA PRO A 114 -14.22 -12.19 7.32
C PRO A 114 -15.69 -12.61 7.50
N PRO A 115 -16.55 -12.45 6.48
CA PRO A 115 -17.94 -12.87 6.55
C PRO A 115 -18.05 -14.40 6.60
N GLU A 116 -19.02 -14.88 7.37
CA GLU A 116 -19.36 -16.30 7.49
C GLU A 116 -20.88 -16.49 7.28
N PRO A 117 -21.33 -17.15 6.20
CA PRO A 117 -20.51 -17.79 5.17
C PRO A 117 -19.81 -16.78 4.22
N PRO A 118 -18.75 -17.19 3.51
CA PRO A 118 -18.14 -16.37 2.46
C PRO A 118 -19.13 -16.07 1.32
N TYR A 119 -19.13 -14.82 0.85
CA TYR A 119 -19.94 -14.38 -0.29
C TYR A 119 -19.49 -15.06 -1.58
N GLN A 120 -20.48 -15.44 -2.38
CA GLN A 120 -20.32 -15.77 -3.78
C GLN A 120 -20.39 -14.52 -4.67
N PRO A 121 -19.80 -14.52 -5.88
CA PRO A 121 -19.80 -13.36 -6.77
C PRO A 121 -21.19 -12.86 -7.16
N ASP A 122 -22.18 -13.75 -7.28
CA ASP A 122 -23.57 -13.42 -7.57
C ASP A 122 -24.26 -12.71 -6.39
N GLU A 123 -23.96 -13.10 -5.15
CA GLU A 123 -24.45 -12.40 -3.95
C GLU A 123 -23.95 -10.95 -3.89
N ILE A 124 -22.67 -10.71 -4.25
CA ILE A 124 -22.10 -9.35 -4.34
C ILE A 124 -22.82 -8.52 -5.41
N TYR A 125 -23.05 -9.12 -6.58
CA TYR A 125 -23.75 -8.46 -7.68
C TYR A 125 -25.19 -8.09 -7.27
N ASP A 126 -25.93 -9.04 -6.71
CA ASP A 126 -27.31 -8.87 -6.29
C ASP A 126 -27.45 -7.79 -5.22
N ALA A 127 -26.60 -7.79 -4.20
CA ALA A 127 -26.60 -6.77 -3.14
C ALA A 127 -26.39 -5.36 -3.72
N LEU A 128 -25.37 -5.17 -4.57
CA LEU A 128 -25.10 -3.88 -5.21
C LEU A 128 -26.25 -3.43 -6.11
N LYS A 129 -26.86 -4.33 -6.90
CA LYS A 129 -27.98 -4.00 -7.79
C LYS A 129 -29.28 -3.73 -7.02
N GLN A 130 -29.43 -4.28 -5.81
CA GLN A 130 -30.53 -3.97 -4.89
C GLN A 130 -30.35 -2.63 -4.17
N GLY A 131 -29.19 -1.99 -4.34
CA GLY A 131 -28.90 -0.66 -3.79
C GLY A 131 -28.17 -0.69 -2.45
N GLU A 132 -27.67 -1.86 -2.02
CA GLU A 132 -26.80 -1.94 -0.85
C GLU A 132 -25.48 -1.21 -1.09
N VAL A 133 -24.90 -0.68 -0.01
CA VAL A 133 -23.69 0.11 -0.06
C VAL A 133 -22.52 -0.73 0.45
N LEU A 134 -21.49 -0.85 -0.37
CA LEU A 134 -20.25 -1.52 -0.03
C LEU A 134 -19.30 -0.52 0.64
N VAL A 135 -18.96 -0.75 1.91
CA VAL A 135 -18.18 0.16 2.74
C VAL A 135 -16.80 -0.43 3.03
N ARG A 136 -15.77 0.41 2.84
CA ARG A 136 -14.37 0.07 3.13
C ARG A 136 -14.14 0.00 4.64
N LEU A 137 -13.42 -1.03 5.09
CA LEU A 137 -13.00 -1.16 6.48
C LEU A 137 -12.23 0.07 6.98
N GLY A 138 -12.59 0.55 8.17
CA GLY A 138 -11.93 1.69 8.82
C GLY A 138 -10.43 1.44 9.02
N GLY A 139 -9.60 2.36 8.53
CA GLY A 139 -8.13 2.24 8.61
C GLY A 139 -7.48 1.45 7.46
N LEU A 140 -8.26 0.73 6.65
CA LEU A 140 -7.75 0.06 5.45
C LEU A 140 -7.23 1.10 4.45
N ARG A 141 -5.97 0.93 4.02
CA ARG A 141 -5.36 1.84 3.04
C ARG A 141 -5.47 1.24 1.65
N VAL A 142 -6.07 2.01 0.76
CA VAL A 142 -6.13 1.72 -0.68
C VAL A 142 -5.39 2.84 -1.41
N LEU A 143 -4.40 2.48 -2.21
CA LEU A 143 -3.53 3.41 -2.90
C LEU A 143 -3.48 3.08 -4.39
N ARG A 144 -3.36 4.12 -5.22
CA ARG A 144 -3.08 3.97 -6.66
C ARG A 144 -1.67 4.44 -6.98
N ILE A 145 -0.90 3.62 -7.70
CA ILE A 145 0.43 3.99 -8.23
C ILE A 145 0.44 3.67 -9.73
N GLY A 146 0.52 4.70 -10.58
CA GLY A 146 0.24 4.54 -12.00
C GLY A 146 -1.21 4.09 -12.20
N ASP A 147 -1.39 3.02 -12.96
CA ASP A 147 -2.71 2.40 -13.20
C ASP A 147 -3.06 1.29 -12.20
N GLU A 148 -2.15 0.97 -11.29
CA GLU A 148 -2.27 -0.16 -10.37
C GLU A 148 -2.83 0.28 -9.02
N VAL A 149 -3.74 -0.52 -8.46
CA VAL A 149 -4.34 -0.29 -7.15
C VAL A 149 -3.85 -1.33 -6.16
N TYR A 150 -3.59 -0.90 -4.93
CA TYR A 150 -3.12 -1.76 -3.85
C TYR A 150 -3.97 -1.56 -2.61
N ALA A 151 -4.46 -2.65 -2.01
CA ALA A 151 -5.21 -2.63 -0.75
C ALA A 151 -4.51 -3.53 0.27
N ASN A 152 -4.11 -2.94 1.40
CA ASN A 152 -3.52 -3.67 2.52
C ASN A 152 -2.35 -4.62 2.16
N GLY A 153 -1.51 -4.24 1.21
CA GLY A 153 -0.36 -5.05 0.77
C GLY A 153 -0.63 -5.92 -0.45
N GLU A 154 -1.86 -5.98 -0.94
CA GLU A 154 -2.24 -6.78 -2.10
C GLU A 154 -2.41 -5.90 -3.33
N LYS A 155 -1.84 -6.31 -4.46
CA LYS A 155 -2.13 -5.69 -5.77
C LYS A 155 -3.51 -6.16 -6.25
N ILE A 156 -4.37 -5.21 -6.59
CA ILE A 156 -5.68 -5.46 -7.20
C ILE A 156 -5.54 -5.26 -8.72
N ASP A 157 -5.74 -6.33 -9.48
CA ASP A 157 -5.62 -6.33 -10.94
C ASP A 157 -6.97 -6.48 -11.61
N SER A 158 -7.27 -5.59 -12.56
CA SER A 158 -8.50 -5.62 -13.37
C SER A 158 -8.36 -4.71 -14.58
N PRO A 159 -8.95 -5.05 -15.75
CA PRO A 159 -9.03 -4.15 -16.89
C PRO A 159 -9.97 -2.95 -16.64
N HIS A 160 -10.86 -3.02 -15.64
CA HIS A 160 -11.87 -1.99 -15.36
C HIS A 160 -11.30 -0.81 -14.55
N ARG A 161 -10.48 0.02 -15.20
CA ARG A 161 -9.77 1.13 -14.55
C ARG A 161 -10.68 2.11 -13.78
N PRO A 162 -11.86 2.53 -14.28
CA PRO A 162 -12.75 3.40 -13.53
C PRO A 162 -13.26 2.75 -12.23
N ALA A 163 -13.57 1.46 -12.26
CA ALA A 163 -14.03 0.71 -11.10
C ALA A 163 -12.92 0.54 -10.04
N LEU A 164 -11.68 0.29 -10.47
CA LEU A 164 -10.52 0.28 -9.56
C LEU A 164 -10.23 1.65 -8.95
N GLU A 165 -10.35 2.72 -9.74
CA GLU A 165 -10.23 4.09 -9.22
C GLU A 165 -11.32 4.37 -8.17
N ALA A 166 -12.54 3.88 -8.37
CA ALA A 166 -13.59 4.02 -7.39
C ALA A 166 -13.22 3.33 -6.06
N LEU A 167 -12.70 2.09 -6.11
CA LEU A 167 -12.21 1.38 -4.92
C LEU A 167 -11.14 2.17 -4.16
N ALA A 168 -10.29 2.93 -4.85
CA ALA A 168 -9.25 3.73 -4.22
C ALA A 168 -9.78 5.06 -3.65
N SER A 169 -10.68 5.72 -4.37
CA SER A 169 -11.13 7.10 -4.08
C SER A 169 -12.33 7.19 -3.14
N HIS A 170 -13.17 6.15 -3.06
CA HIS A 170 -14.40 6.18 -2.26
C HIS A 170 -14.35 5.21 -1.07
N ILE A 171 -14.85 5.68 0.08
CA ILE A 171 -15.02 4.84 1.28
C ILE A 171 -16.32 4.01 1.19
N ALA A 172 -17.39 4.61 0.68
CA ALA A 172 -18.67 3.96 0.43
C ALA A 172 -18.92 3.88 -1.08
N LEU A 173 -19.27 2.70 -1.58
CA LEU A 173 -19.42 2.40 -2.99
C LEU A 173 -20.81 1.82 -3.29
N THR A 174 -21.38 2.20 -4.43
CA THR A 174 -22.64 1.69 -4.96
C THR A 174 -22.43 1.06 -6.34
N ALA A 175 -23.46 0.43 -6.90
CA ALA A 175 -23.39 -0.13 -8.25
C ALA A 175 -22.99 0.91 -9.33
N GLU A 176 -23.39 2.17 -9.15
CA GLU A 176 -23.06 3.26 -10.09
C GLU A 176 -21.56 3.53 -10.16
N ASN A 177 -20.83 3.35 -9.06
CA ASN A 177 -19.38 3.54 -9.03
C ASN A 177 -18.64 2.48 -9.86
N PHE A 178 -19.21 1.28 -9.98
CA PHE A 178 -18.59 0.17 -10.71
C PHE A 178 -19.06 0.08 -12.17
N GLY A 179 -20.26 0.56 -12.48
CA GLY A 179 -20.74 0.62 -13.86
C GLY A 179 -20.85 -0.78 -14.51
N ASP A 180 -20.32 -0.90 -15.73
CA ASP A 180 -20.31 -2.15 -16.51
C ASP A 180 -19.30 -3.19 -16.00
N ALA A 181 -18.39 -2.82 -15.08
CA ALA A 181 -17.47 -3.76 -14.46
C ALA A 181 -18.22 -4.86 -13.67
N LEU A 182 -19.43 -4.57 -13.18
CA LEU A 182 -20.27 -5.56 -12.50
C LEU A 182 -20.77 -6.67 -13.43
N GLU A 183 -20.74 -6.46 -14.74
CA GLU A 183 -21.14 -7.48 -15.72
C GLU A 183 -19.98 -8.44 -16.04
N ASP A 184 -18.76 -8.16 -15.54
CA ASP A 184 -17.59 -9.02 -15.69
C ASP A 184 -17.47 -9.99 -14.50
N PRO A 185 -17.62 -11.32 -14.71
CA PRO A 185 -17.48 -12.30 -13.65
C PRO A 185 -16.11 -12.30 -12.97
N SER A 186 -15.04 -11.94 -13.70
CA SER A 186 -13.70 -11.83 -13.11
C SER A 186 -13.58 -10.65 -12.16
N PHE A 187 -14.23 -9.52 -12.46
CA PHE A 187 -14.31 -8.38 -11.54
C PHE A 187 -15.14 -8.71 -10.30
N LEU A 188 -16.30 -9.36 -10.47
CA LEU A 188 -17.12 -9.79 -9.34
C LEU A 188 -16.40 -10.80 -8.44
N ALA A 189 -15.66 -11.75 -9.02
CA ALA A 189 -14.85 -12.70 -8.25
C ALA A 189 -13.75 -12.00 -7.44
N MET A 190 -13.08 -11.00 -8.03
CA MET A 190 -12.11 -10.16 -7.32
C MET A 190 -12.79 -9.38 -6.19
N LEU A 191 -13.96 -8.77 -6.43
CA LEU A 191 -14.68 -8.00 -5.42
C LEU A 191 -15.14 -8.90 -4.26
N ALA A 192 -15.65 -10.10 -4.58
CA ALA A 192 -16.01 -11.11 -3.59
C ALA A 192 -14.80 -11.54 -2.75
N ALA A 193 -13.62 -11.72 -3.35
CA ALA A 193 -12.40 -12.02 -2.61
C ALA A 193 -12.03 -10.88 -1.62
N LEU A 194 -12.16 -9.62 -2.03
CA LEU A 194 -11.90 -8.47 -1.15
C LEU A 194 -12.90 -8.38 0.02
N VAL A 195 -14.17 -8.67 -0.24
CA VAL A 195 -15.21 -8.74 0.81
C VAL A 195 -14.95 -9.92 1.76
N ASN A 196 -14.59 -11.08 1.22
CA ASN A 196 -14.30 -12.27 2.01
C ASN A 196 -13.00 -12.15 2.82
N SER A 197 -12.06 -11.29 2.42
CA SER A 197 -10.92 -10.88 3.24
C SER A 197 -11.28 -9.90 4.36
N GLY A 198 -12.54 -9.45 4.45
CA GLY A 198 -13.01 -8.47 5.43
C GLY A 198 -12.56 -7.04 5.14
N TYR A 199 -12.06 -6.75 3.93
CA TYR A 199 -11.59 -5.41 3.56
C TYR A 199 -12.72 -4.44 3.21
N TRP A 200 -13.84 -4.98 2.72
CA TRP A 200 -15.09 -4.27 2.54
C TRP A 200 -16.24 -5.10 3.09
N PHE A 201 -17.32 -4.45 3.49
CA PHE A 201 -18.53 -5.07 4.00
C PHE A 201 -19.77 -4.29 3.52
N PHE A 202 -20.92 -4.94 3.45
CA PHE A 202 -22.19 -4.26 3.16
C PHE A 202 -22.78 -3.65 4.44
N GLU A 203 -23.19 -2.38 4.39
CA GLU A 203 -24.06 -1.80 5.40
C GLU A 203 -25.51 -2.16 5.07
N GLY A 204 -26.17 -2.88 5.99
CA GLY A 204 -27.62 -3.12 5.95
C GLY A 204 -28.44 -1.98 6.54
#